data_AF-A0A1B7MI88-F1
#
_entry.id   AF-A0A1B7MI88-F1
#
_cell.length_a   1.000
_cell.length_b   1.000
_cell.length_c   1.000
_cell.angle_alpha   90.00
_cell.angle_beta   90.00
_cell.angle_gamma   90.00
#
_symmetry.space_group_name_H-M   'P 1'
#
loop_
_entity.id
_entity.type
_entity.pdbx_description
1 polymer ?
#
loop_
_entity_poly.entity_id
_entity_poly.type
_entity_poly.pdbx_seq_one_letter_code
_entity_poly.pdbx_strand_id
1 'polypeptide(L)'
;MLPLNSAYVLVLEVINGSNLVVPSHRMPAGLYVSVSTAYGQWNTAIKTVMVDSSLPWNQSLVIQGRPLMFPQWLMPIIHNTSKAVHLEIRASFETVMLGRGELVGRVETTLEELLIHGKQFEVPLSAVKNRPPSLLLRAQHIKLSEPHTACGVQHNEVDVTTDAAHEAYTLYRQSNHRNDLDIALEHFQTVLDQCPPGHPHRAAALSNIAHAILYGFTKGVGTDIDYAISLFRSALELRPPGNPDHLLSIFDLCRALHQRHLHLQAGADLREVVRLYLYLLPLCAEGSYLQLCLIEECNALLRNPSDESISLRRIVLDLCRQHRQHHARSLSRLAGDLYARFEQSGDIDDINEAIHLSREALAVYPSDGERSFFLSVLAYTLKLRFHHLRYPDDINECISLNREALVLRPVGHPAREKTLNNLARAFKARYDQCGEIADLEAATRAAHDLRSGNFGTLPPQSEHSEEYVDIGWGQLTSTPKHKEGQHRQPLLESLMSDHQTRPLARNIVIFGEAGSGKSSVVNVIAQNQVAATSGSAAGCTFRYERHEVEISGENFVLFDTVGLDEGTTGNGLLRELTSPKSDGISLLVYCVRGVRVSRALLRNYNLFYSAICRKKVPIVVVVT
;
A
#
# COMPACT_ATOMS: atom_id res chain seq x y z
N MET A 1 -58.95 -36.41 20.24
CA MET A 1 -57.65 -36.13 20.87
C MET A 1 -56.63 -37.10 20.33
N LEU A 2 -55.82 -36.69 19.36
CA LEU A 2 -54.66 -37.45 18.89
C LEU A 2 -53.47 -37.12 19.81
N PRO A 3 -52.58 -38.09 20.13
CA PRO A 3 -51.46 -37.85 21.01
C PRO A 3 -50.40 -37.00 20.28
N LEU A 4 -50.29 -35.74 20.67
CA LEU A 4 -49.27 -34.77 20.23
C LEU A 4 -47.89 -35.13 20.83
N ASN A 5 -47.28 -36.20 20.35
CA ASN A 5 -45.97 -36.69 20.81
C ASN A 5 -44.91 -36.74 19.70
N SER A 6 -44.96 -35.81 18.75
CA SER A 6 -43.90 -35.64 17.74
C SER A 6 -43.29 -34.25 17.87
N ALA A 7 -42.08 -34.18 18.44
CA ALA A 7 -41.27 -32.97 18.46
C ALA A 7 -40.80 -32.70 17.03
N TYR A 8 -41.49 -31.79 16.34
CA TYR A 8 -41.00 -31.28 15.08
C TYR A 8 -40.05 -30.11 15.34
N VAL A 9 -39.01 -29.99 14.52
CA VAL A 9 -38.05 -28.87 14.56
C VAL A 9 -37.96 -28.19 13.22
N LEU A 10 -37.65 -26.89 13.26
CA LEU A 10 -37.33 -26.11 12.09
C LEU A 10 -35.83 -26.25 11.81
N VAL A 11 -35.48 -26.68 10.60
CA VAL A 11 -34.11 -26.57 10.11
C VAL A 11 -34.05 -25.35 9.20
N LEU A 12 -33.27 -24.36 9.61
CA LEU A 12 -33.00 -23.15 8.84
C LEU A 12 -31.58 -23.23 8.26
N GLU A 13 -31.49 -23.41 6.96
CA GLU A 13 -30.25 -23.35 6.21
C GLU A 13 -29.96 -21.89 5.84
N VAL A 14 -28.90 -21.33 6.43
CA VAL A 14 -28.32 -20.04 6.06
C VAL A 14 -27.38 -20.29 4.90
N ILE A 15 -27.79 -19.92 3.69
CA ILE A 15 -27.08 -20.26 2.45
C ILE A 15 -26.05 -19.18 2.15
N ASN A 16 -26.48 -17.94 1.97
CA ASN A 16 -25.63 -16.82 1.56
C ASN A 16 -26.09 -15.50 2.18
N GLY A 17 -25.18 -14.57 2.41
CA GLY A 17 -25.49 -13.16 2.66
C GLY A 17 -25.05 -12.29 1.50
N SER A 18 -25.79 -11.22 1.24
CA SER A 18 -25.47 -10.21 0.22
C SER A 18 -25.58 -8.80 0.79
N ASN A 19 -24.89 -7.84 0.18
CA ASN A 19 -24.83 -6.45 0.64
C ASN A 19 -24.34 -6.32 2.10
N LEU A 20 -23.43 -7.20 2.52
CA LEU A 20 -22.87 -7.19 3.86
C LEU A 20 -21.87 -6.04 4.00
N VAL A 21 -22.18 -5.08 4.86
CA VAL A 21 -21.31 -3.94 5.14
C VAL A 21 -20.38 -4.28 6.29
N VAL A 22 -19.07 -4.25 6.04
CA VAL A 22 -18.06 -4.34 7.09
C VAL A 22 -17.87 -2.95 7.72
N PRO A 23 -17.86 -2.82 9.05
CA PRO A 23 -17.57 -1.54 9.69
C PRO A 23 -16.16 -1.05 9.32
N SER A 24 -16.04 0.20 8.85
CA SER A 24 -14.75 0.78 8.45
C SER A 24 -13.81 1.09 9.62
N HIS A 25 -14.32 1.24 10.84
CA HIS A 25 -13.54 1.70 11.99
C HIS A 25 -12.90 0.58 12.82
N ARG A 26 -13.37 -0.66 12.70
CA ARG A 26 -12.78 -1.83 13.37
C ARG A 26 -13.00 -3.06 12.49
N MET A 27 -11.91 -3.69 12.07
CA MET A 27 -11.97 -4.90 11.25
C MET A 27 -12.57 -6.04 12.09
N PRO A 28 -13.70 -6.65 11.69
CA PRO A 28 -14.21 -7.84 12.36
C PRO A 28 -13.39 -9.08 11.98
N ALA A 29 -13.33 -10.04 12.89
CA ALA A 29 -12.86 -11.39 12.59
C ALA A 29 -13.75 -12.10 11.57
N GLY A 30 -15.04 -11.76 11.59
CA GLY A 30 -15.98 -12.13 10.54
C GLY A 30 -17.41 -11.80 10.93
N LEU A 31 -18.34 -12.25 10.09
CA LEU A 31 -19.77 -12.12 10.32
C LEU A 31 -20.37 -13.48 10.71
N TYR A 32 -21.42 -13.44 11.50
CA TYR A 32 -22.26 -14.59 11.80
C TYR A 32 -23.74 -14.19 11.81
N VAL A 33 -24.60 -15.19 11.60
CA VAL A 33 -26.05 -15.04 11.74
C VAL A 33 -26.47 -15.62 13.09
N SER A 34 -27.16 -14.81 13.87
CA SER A 34 -27.80 -15.21 15.12
C SER A 34 -29.30 -15.31 14.89
N VAL A 35 -29.89 -16.43 15.30
CA VAL A 35 -31.34 -16.64 15.32
C VAL A 35 -31.78 -16.82 16.75
N SER A 36 -32.65 -15.94 17.25
CA SER A 36 -33.19 -16.04 18.60
C SER A 36 -34.71 -16.17 18.61
N THR A 37 -35.19 -16.96 19.55
CA THR A 37 -36.62 -17.20 19.81
C THR A 37 -36.85 -17.20 21.32
N ALA A 38 -38.11 -17.32 21.74
CA ALA A 38 -38.44 -17.51 23.16
C ALA A 38 -37.83 -18.78 23.78
N TYR A 39 -37.32 -19.71 22.97
CA TYR A 39 -36.81 -21.01 23.41
C TYR A 39 -35.28 -21.14 23.37
N GLY A 40 -34.58 -20.16 22.81
CA GLY A 40 -33.12 -20.22 22.69
C GLY A 40 -32.57 -19.34 21.57
N GLN A 41 -31.24 -19.37 21.45
CA GLN A 41 -30.46 -18.65 20.46
C GLN A 41 -29.48 -19.62 19.77
N TRP A 42 -29.38 -19.52 18.45
CA TRP A 42 -28.51 -20.35 17.61
C TRP A 42 -27.68 -19.46 16.70
N ASN A 43 -26.38 -19.74 16.62
CA ASN A 43 -25.43 -18.95 15.83
C ASN A 43 -24.83 -19.82 14.73
N THR A 44 -24.60 -19.23 13.55
CA THR A 44 -23.71 -19.82 12.55
C THR A 44 -22.25 -19.68 12.99
N ALA A 45 -21.35 -20.38 12.30
CA ALA A 45 -19.93 -20.09 12.39
C ALA A 45 -19.64 -18.66 11.91
N ILE A 46 -18.60 -18.07 12.49
CA ILE A 46 -18.03 -16.80 12.01
C ILE A 46 -17.32 -17.08 10.69
N LYS A 47 -17.60 -16.27 9.67
CA LYS A 47 -16.93 -16.35 8.38
C LYS A 47 -16.41 -14.98 7.94
N THR A 48 -15.24 -15.00 7.32
CA THR A 48 -14.56 -13.82 6.78
C THR A 48 -15.28 -13.30 5.54
N VAL A 49 -15.51 -12.00 5.49
CA VAL A 49 -16.20 -11.32 4.38
C VAL A 49 -15.28 -11.17 3.17
N MET A 50 -15.82 -11.39 1.99
CA MET A 50 -15.15 -11.17 0.71
C MET A 50 -15.37 -9.74 0.21
N VAL A 51 -14.50 -9.25 -0.68
CA VAL A 51 -14.57 -7.87 -1.20
C VAL A 51 -15.88 -7.55 -1.93
N ASP A 52 -16.56 -8.56 -2.48
CA ASP A 52 -17.86 -8.40 -3.14
C ASP A 52 -19.06 -8.28 -2.17
N SER A 53 -18.80 -8.17 -0.87
CA SER A 53 -19.81 -8.11 0.19
C SER A 53 -20.77 -9.31 0.20
N SER A 54 -20.38 -10.42 -0.43
CA SER A 54 -21.09 -11.70 -0.39
C SER A 54 -20.42 -12.65 0.59
N LEU A 55 -21.21 -13.57 1.16
CA LEU A 55 -20.69 -14.51 2.14
C LEU A 55 -21.52 -15.80 2.21
N PRO A 56 -21.01 -16.91 1.63
CA PRO A 56 -21.69 -18.19 1.69
C PRO A 56 -21.51 -18.83 3.07
N TRP A 57 -22.60 -18.99 3.84
CA TRP A 57 -22.59 -19.77 5.09
C TRP A 57 -22.75 -21.26 4.84
N ASN A 58 -23.71 -21.66 3.99
CA ASN A 58 -24.09 -23.06 3.75
C ASN A 58 -24.19 -23.88 5.06
N GLN A 59 -24.85 -23.32 6.08
CA GLN A 59 -24.95 -23.92 7.40
C GLN A 59 -26.39 -24.08 7.82
N SER A 60 -26.73 -25.25 8.34
CA SER A 60 -28.06 -25.54 8.90
C SER A 60 -28.09 -25.32 10.40
N LEU A 61 -29.07 -24.53 10.86
CA LEU A 61 -29.40 -24.33 12.27
C LEU A 61 -30.66 -25.11 12.59
N VAL A 62 -30.61 -25.96 13.63
CA VAL A 62 -31.77 -26.72 14.12
C VAL A 62 -32.44 -25.92 15.23
N ILE A 63 -33.48 -25.18 14.85
CA ILE A 63 -34.24 -24.28 15.72
C ILE A 63 -35.37 -25.08 16.37
N GLN A 64 -35.34 -25.14 17.70
CA GLN A 64 -36.44 -25.74 18.46
C GLN A 64 -37.60 -24.75 18.56
N GLY A 65 -38.74 -25.12 18.00
CA GLY A 65 -39.94 -24.30 18.03
C GLY A 65 -41.20 -25.15 17.98
N ARG A 66 -42.27 -24.67 18.61
CA ARG A 66 -43.63 -25.24 18.44
C ARG A 66 -44.39 -24.38 17.42
N PRO A 67 -44.40 -24.74 16.12
CA PRO A 67 -45.24 -24.05 15.16
C PRO A 67 -46.71 -24.25 15.51
N LEU A 68 -47.55 -23.26 15.25
CA LEU A 68 -48.99 -23.43 15.37
C LEU A 68 -49.48 -24.36 14.25
N MET A 69 -49.97 -25.55 14.60
CA MET A 69 -50.61 -26.45 13.63
C MET A 69 -52.00 -25.91 13.27
N PHE A 70 -52.07 -24.92 12.38
CA PHE A 70 -53.31 -24.51 11.73
C PHE A 70 -53.24 -24.70 10.21
N PRO A 71 -54.35 -25.01 9.54
CA PRO A 71 -54.42 -25.02 8.08
C PRO A 71 -54.04 -23.65 7.49
N GLN A 72 -53.34 -23.63 6.35
CA GLN A 72 -52.86 -22.40 5.69
C GLN A 72 -53.94 -21.30 5.51
N TRP A 73 -55.21 -21.67 5.39
CA TRP A 73 -56.34 -20.74 5.20
C TRP A 73 -56.81 -20.01 6.48
N LEU A 74 -56.34 -20.41 7.67
CA LEU A 74 -56.67 -19.81 8.97
C LEU A 74 -55.64 -18.77 9.46
N MET A 75 -54.48 -18.67 8.78
CA MET A 75 -53.37 -17.79 9.14
C MET A 75 -53.68 -16.27 9.16
N PRO A 76 -54.57 -15.70 8.32
CA PRO A 76 -54.84 -14.25 8.33
C PRO A 76 -55.53 -13.73 9.59
N ILE A 77 -56.00 -14.62 10.48
CA ILE A 77 -56.84 -14.28 11.63
C ILE A 77 -56.02 -14.20 12.94
N ILE A 78 -54.79 -14.71 12.96
CA ILE A 78 -53.93 -14.78 14.16
C ILE A 78 -52.75 -13.81 14.02
N HIS A 79 -53.04 -12.51 14.03
CA HIS A 79 -51.99 -11.47 13.91
C HIS A 79 -51.31 -11.07 15.22
N ASN A 80 -51.58 -11.77 16.33
CA ASN A 80 -50.99 -11.38 17.60
C ASN A 80 -50.94 -12.57 18.55
N THR A 81 -49.75 -13.11 18.80
CA THR A 81 -49.12 -13.21 20.14
C THR A 81 -47.88 -14.13 20.13
N SER A 82 -46.74 -13.53 20.51
CA SER A 82 -45.64 -14.10 21.33
C SER A 82 -44.64 -15.15 20.82
N LYS A 83 -44.36 -15.29 19.51
CA LYS A 83 -43.18 -16.06 19.04
C LYS A 83 -42.43 -15.41 17.88
N ALA A 84 -41.96 -14.19 18.08
CA ALA A 84 -41.06 -13.54 17.14
C ALA A 84 -39.73 -14.32 17.07
N VAL A 85 -39.35 -14.71 15.85
CA VAL A 85 -38.00 -15.15 15.51
C VAL A 85 -37.23 -13.88 15.15
N HIS A 86 -36.14 -13.60 15.84
CA HIS A 86 -35.26 -12.50 15.51
C HIS A 86 -34.06 -13.06 14.77
N LEU A 87 -33.83 -12.59 13.55
CA LEU A 87 -32.63 -12.91 12.78
C LEU A 87 -31.76 -11.67 12.76
N GLU A 88 -30.51 -11.84 13.19
CA GLU A 88 -29.51 -10.77 13.24
C GLU A 88 -28.26 -11.21 12.48
N ILE A 89 -27.72 -10.32 11.64
CA ILE A 89 -26.35 -10.42 11.14
C ILE A 89 -25.48 -9.58 12.07
N ARG A 90 -24.44 -10.20 12.63
CA ARG A 90 -23.54 -9.56 13.58
C ARG A 90 -22.08 -9.68 13.15
N ALA A 91 -21.33 -8.63 13.41
CA ALA A 91 -19.89 -8.56 13.23
C ALA A 91 -19.21 -8.91 14.56
N SER A 92 -18.45 -10.00 14.56
CA SER A 92 -17.63 -10.41 15.70
C SER A 92 -16.20 -9.92 15.51
N PHE A 93 -15.55 -9.47 16.58
CA PHE A 93 -14.20 -8.94 16.52
C PHE A 93 -13.13 -9.96 16.93
N GLU A 94 -13.55 -11.17 17.31
CA GLU A 94 -12.71 -12.29 17.69
C GLU A 94 -13.37 -13.59 17.24
N THR A 95 -12.58 -14.57 16.81
CA THR A 95 -13.12 -15.89 16.44
C THR A 95 -13.74 -16.64 17.61
N VAL A 96 -13.23 -16.40 18.83
CA VAL A 96 -13.86 -16.87 20.08
C VAL A 96 -14.65 -15.70 20.65
N MET A 97 -15.95 -15.67 20.35
CA MET A 97 -16.84 -14.54 20.66
C MET A 97 -16.77 -14.15 22.14
N LEU A 98 -16.54 -12.87 22.40
CA LEU A 98 -16.73 -12.23 23.70
C LEU A 98 -17.86 -11.19 23.53
N GLY A 99 -19.02 -11.46 24.14
CA GLY A 99 -20.25 -10.73 23.80
C GLY A 99 -20.78 -11.03 22.39
N ARG A 100 -21.80 -10.28 21.98
CA ARG A 100 -22.52 -10.47 20.71
C ARG A 100 -21.90 -9.70 19.54
N GLY A 101 -20.98 -8.77 19.78
CA GLY A 101 -20.39 -7.92 18.73
C GLY A 101 -21.36 -6.87 18.15
N GLU A 102 -21.02 -6.30 16.99
CA GLU A 102 -21.77 -5.18 16.39
C GLU A 102 -22.91 -5.65 15.48
N LEU A 103 -24.08 -5.01 15.57
CA LEU A 103 -25.24 -5.34 14.74
C LEU A 103 -25.08 -4.75 13.32
N VAL A 104 -25.15 -5.61 12.30
CA VAL A 104 -25.09 -5.21 10.88
C VAL A 104 -26.50 -5.05 10.31
N GLY A 105 -27.38 -6.00 10.59
CA GLY A 105 -28.78 -5.93 10.20
C GLY A 105 -29.65 -6.89 10.99
N ARG A 106 -30.95 -6.56 11.10
CA ARG A 106 -31.93 -7.39 11.80
C ARG A 106 -33.27 -7.47 11.08
N VAL A 107 -33.99 -8.55 11.34
CA VAL A 107 -35.39 -8.72 10.94
C VAL A 107 -36.14 -9.52 12.00
N GLU A 108 -37.38 -9.12 12.25
CA GLU A 108 -38.31 -9.85 13.10
C GLU A 108 -39.32 -10.55 12.18
N THR A 109 -39.55 -11.85 12.42
CA THR A 109 -40.46 -12.69 11.62
C THR A 109 -41.08 -13.76 12.52
N THR A 110 -41.83 -14.70 11.95
CA THR A 110 -42.42 -15.84 12.65
C THR A 110 -41.93 -17.17 12.08
N LEU A 111 -42.08 -18.25 12.84
CA LEU A 111 -41.72 -19.60 12.36
C LEU A 111 -42.56 -19.98 11.13
N GLU A 112 -43.82 -19.55 11.11
CA GLU A 112 -44.80 -19.77 10.05
C GLU A 112 -44.39 -19.08 8.74
N GLU A 113 -43.98 -17.81 8.81
CA GLU A 113 -43.49 -17.05 7.64
C GLU A 113 -42.26 -17.70 7.00
N LEU A 114 -41.29 -18.12 7.81
CA LEU A 114 -40.10 -18.83 7.32
C LEU A 114 -40.47 -20.12 6.57
N LEU A 115 -41.44 -20.88 7.08
CA LEU A 115 -41.86 -22.17 6.50
C LEU A 115 -42.65 -22.05 5.19
N ILE A 116 -43.41 -20.97 4.99
CA ILE A 116 -44.19 -20.74 3.77
C ILE A 116 -43.28 -20.73 2.52
N HIS A 117 -42.03 -20.29 2.69
CA HIS A 117 -41.14 -20.01 1.58
C HIS A 117 -40.40 -21.23 1.02
N GLY A 118 -40.61 -22.42 1.60
CA GLY A 118 -40.38 -23.75 0.99
C GLY A 118 -38.95 -24.10 0.51
N LYS A 119 -38.52 -23.55 -0.62
CA LYS A 119 -37.29 -23.99 -1.34
C LYS A 119 -36.07 -23.13 -1.06
N GLN A 120 -36.18 -21.82 -1.23
CA GLN A 120 -35.11 -20.85 -1.07
C GLN A 120 -35.75 -19.46 -1.20
N PHE A 121 -35.44 -18.56 -0.27
CA PHE A 121 -36.00 -17.22 -0.26
C PHE A 121 -35.01 -16.23 0.31
N GLU A 122 -35.13 -14.98 -0.15
CA GLU A 122 -34.31 -13.88 0.31
C GLU A 122 -35.09 -13.08 1.36
N VAL A 123 -34.44 -12.81 2.49
CA VAL A 123 -34.99 -11.94 3.54
C VAL A 123 -34.13 -10.69 3.57
N PRO A 124 -34.69 -9.50 3.25
CA PRO A 124 -34.00 -8.24 3.48
C PRO A 124 -34.00 -7.93 4.98
N LEU A 125 -32.89 -7.46 5.50
CA LEU A 125 -32.75 -7.06 6.89
C LEU A 125 -32.71 -5.54 6.96
N SER A 126 -33.37 -5.00 7.98
CA SER A 126 -33.22 -3.59 8.32
C SER A 126 -31.76 -3.33 8.70
N ALA A 127 -31.10 -2.46 7.96
CA ALA A 127 -29.72 -2.08 8.21
C ALA A 127 -29.64 -0.96 9.24
N VAL A 128 -28.52 -0.92 9.95
CA VAL A 128 -28.15 0.23 10.78
C VAL A 128 -27.53 1.35 9.91
N LYS A 129 -27.05 1.05 8.67
CA LYS A 129 -26.43 2.00 7.71
C LYS A 129 -26.73 1.65 6.23
N ASN A 130 -26.57 2.60 5.30
CA ASN A 130 -27.03 2.56 3.89
C ASN A 130 -26.80 1.25 3.09
N ARG A 131 -27.82 0.88 2.29
CA ARG A 131 -28.10 -0.40 1.58
C ARG A 131 -28.45 -1.58 2.53
N PRO A 132 -29.66 -2.16 2.43
CA PRO A 132 -30.07 -3.24 3.33
C PRO A 132 -29.31 -4.56 3.04
N PRO A 133 -28.68 -5.20 4.03
CA PRO A 133 -28.13 -6.54 3.88
C PRO A 133 -29.28 -7.54 3.70
N SER A 134 -29.01 -8.63 2.99
CA SER A 134 -29.99 -9.70 2.78
C SER A 134 -29.40 -11.08 3.04
N LEU A 135 -30.26 -12.02 3.45
CA LEU A 135 -29.92 -13.42 3.64
C LEU A 135 -30.74 -14.29 2.69
N LEU A 136 -30.06 -15.15 1.94
CA LEU A 136 -30.66 -16.27 1.24
C LEU A 136 -30.78 -17.45 2.20
N LEU A 137 -32.02 -17.84 2.48
CA LEU A 137 -32.36 -18.87 3.46
C LEU A 137 -33.16 -20.00 2.82
N ARG A 138 -33.13 -21.18 3.45
CA ARG A 138 -34.07 -22.28 3.20
C ARG A 138 -34.57 -22.81 4.53
N ALA A 139 -35.88 -22.99 4.65
CA ALA A 139 -36.52 -23.47 5.87
C ALA A 139 -37.25 -24.78 5.60
N GLN A 140 -37.04 -25.78 6.45
CA GLN A 140 -37.68 -27.09 6.34
C GLN A 140 -38.14 -27.60 7.71
N HIS A 141 -39.20 -28.40 7.69
CA HIS A 141 -39.75 -29.01 8.89
C HIS A 141 -39.34 -30.48 8.95
N ILE A 142 -38.66 -30.89 10.02
CA ILE A 142 -38.19 -32.28 10.20
C ILE A 142 -38.82 -32.86 11.46
N LYS A 143 -39.24 -34.12 11.37
CA LYS A 143 -39.72 -34.90 12.52
C LYS A 143 -38.53 -35.54 13.22
N LEU A 144 -38.32 -35.24 14.51
CA LEU A 144 -37.25 -35.87 15.27
C LEU A 144 -37.62 -37.29 15.69
N SER A 145 -36.66 -38.20 15.51
CA SER A 145 -36.74 -39.61 15.94
C SER A 145 -36.30 -39.79 17.41
N GLU A 146 -35.50 -38.86 17.95
CA GLU A 146 -34.94 -38.90 19.31
C GLU A 146 -34.95 -37.49 19.94
N PRO A 147 -35.01 -37.37 21.28
CA PRO A 147 -34.97 -36.09 21.97
C PRO A 147 -33.59 -35.44 21.82
N HIS A 148 -33.51 -34.35 21.05
CA HIS A 148 -32.31 -33.50 21.02
C HIS A 148 -32.30 -32.54 22.21
N THR A 149 -31.20 -32.54 22.95
CA THR A 149 -30.87 -31.56 23.97
C THR A 149 -30.75 -30.18 23.32
N ALA A 150 -31.56 -29.23 23.80
CA ALA A 150 -31.47 -27.83 23.42
C ALA A 150 -30.10 -27.27 23.85
N CYS A 151 -29.30 -26.79 22.90
CA CYS A 151 -28.10 -26.01 23.21
C CYS A 151 -28.52 -24.54 23.21
N GLY A 152 -29.01 -24.06 24.36
CA GLY A 152 -29.20 -22.63 24.58
C GLY A 152 -27.89 -22.02 25.04
N VAL A 153 -27.42 -20.96 24.36
CA VAL A 153 -26.30 -20.15 24.86
C VAL A 153 -26.78 -19.42 26.13
N GLN A 154 -26.31 -19.83 27.30
CA GLN A 154 -26.43 -19.03 28.52
C GLN A 154 -25.41 -17.90 28.42
N HIS A 155 -25.87 -16.65 28.36
CA HIS A 155 -24.99 -15.49 28.37
C HIS A 155 -24.36 -15.35 29.76
N ASN A 156 -23.04 -15.48 29.85
CA ASN A 156 -22.32 -15.28 31.09
C ASN A 156 -22.28 -13.77 31.43
N GLU A 157 -22.12 -13.42 32.71
CA GLU A 157 -22.05 -12.02 33.17
C GLU A 157 -21.00 -11.17 32.41
N VAL A 158 -19.90 -11.82 32.02
CA VAL A 158 -18.82 -11.25 31.19
C VAL A 158 -19.33 -10.80 29.82
N ASP A 159 -20.20 -11.60 29.18
CA ASP A 159 -20.76 -11.28 27.85
C ASP A 159 -21.73 -10.10 27.92
N VAL A 160 -22.56 -10.07 28.97
CA VAL A 160 -23.51 -8.96 29.21
C VAL A 160 -22.75 -7.65 29.42
N THR A 161 -21.69 -7.68 30.22
CA THR A 161 -20.85 -6.50 30.48
C THR A 161 -20.10 -6.08 29.21
N THR A 162 -19.63 -7.03 28.41
CA THR A 162 -18.98 -6.75 27.12
C THR A 162 -19.93 -6.09 26.14
N ASP A 163 -21.18 -6.55 26.06
CA ASP A 163 -22.19 -5.95 25.20
C ASP A 163 -22.51 -4.51 25.59
N ALA A 164 -22.66 -4.23 26.89
CA ALA A 164 -22.86 -2.88 27.41
C ALA A 164 -21.66 -1.96 27.05
N ALA A 165 -20.44 -2.48 27.15
CA ALA A 165 -19.24 -1.76 26.74
C ALA A 165 -19.23 -1.42 25.24
N HIS A 166 -19.61 -2.38 24.38
CA HIS A 166 -19.71 -2.16 22.94
C HIS A 166 -20.84 -1.19 22.55
N GLU A 167 -21.94 -1.17 23.29
CA GLU A 167 -23.02 -0.21 23.10
C GLU A 167 -22.56 1.21 23.43
N ALA A 168 -21.96 1.42 24.60
CA ALA A 168 -21.37 2.70 24.98
C ALA A 168 -20.29 3.16 23.99
N TYR A 169 -19.42 2.24 23.54
CA TYR A 169 -18.41 2.55 22.54
C TYR A 169 -19.05 2.93 21.19
N THR A 170 -20.15 2.30 20.81
CA THR A 170 -20.89 2.66 19.59
C THR A 170 -21.51 4.04 19.69
N LEU A 171 -22.09 4.40 20.84
CA LEU A 171 -22.57 5.75 21.11
C LEU A 171 -21.44 6.76 21.00
N TYR A 172 -20.28 6.48 21.62
CA TYR A 172 -19.11 7.34 21.51
C TYR A 172 -18.67 7.55 20.06
N ARG A 173 -18.63 6.50 19.23
CA ARG A 173 -18.27 6.62 17.81
C ARG A 173 -19.23 7.53 17.04
N GLN A 174 -20.49 7.60 17.43
CA GLN A 174 -21.51 8.43 16.79
C GLN A 174 -21.52 9.86 17.34
N SER A 175 -21.33 10.03 18.65
CA SER A 175 -21.50 11.31 19.35
C SER A 175 -20.19 12.09 19.49
N ASN A 176 -19.05 11.40 19.52
CA ASN A 176 -17.74 11.89 19.98
C ASN A 176 -17.76 12.48 21.41
N HIS A 177 -18.78 12.18 22.23
CA HIS A 177 -18.84 12.65 23.62
C HIS A 177 -17.92 11.83 24.52
N ARG A 178 -17.01 12.50 25.23
CA ARG A 178 -16.07 11.85 26.15
C ARG A 178 -16.73 10.94 27.19
N ASN A 179 -17.92 11.31 27.67
CA ASN A 179 -18.64 10.52 28.67
C ASN A 179 -18.98 9.10 28.17
N ASP A 180 -19.33 8.96 26.89
CA ASP A 180 -19.64 7.65 26.30
C ASP A 180 -18.37 6.78 26.18
N LEU A 181 -17.20 7.41 25.94
CA LEU A 181 -15.90 6.73 25.94
C LEU A 181 -15.52 6.27 27.35
N ASP A 182 -15.71 7.13 28.35
CA ASP A 182 -15.38 6.80 29.75
C ASP A 182 -16.21 5.61 30.24
N ILE A 183 -17.53 5.58 29.93
CA ILE A 183 -18.42 4.44 30.22
C ILE A 183 -17.94 3.17 29.51
N ALA A 184 -17.58 3.27 28.22
CA ALA A 184 -17.10 2.12 27.46
C ALA A 184 -15.80 1.54 28.07
N LEU A 185 -14.86 2.41 28.44
CA LEU A 185 -13.59 2.01 29.04
C LEU A 185 -13.77 1.38 30.43
N GLU A 186 -14.69 1.90 31.25
CA GLU A 186 -15.02 1.33 32.56
C GLU A 186 -15.57 -0.10 32.43
N HIS A 187 -16.53 -0.32 31.51
CA HIS A 187 -17.08 -1.64 31.29
C HIS A 187 -16.06 -2.61 30.66
N PHE A 188 -15.25 -2.16 29.68
CA PHE A 188 -14.20 -3.01 29.14
C PHE A 188 -13.12 -3.36 30.18
N GLN A 189 -12.80 -2.45 31.10
CA GLN A 189 -11.90 -2.73 32.21
C GLN A 189 -12.48 -3.80 33.15
N THR A 190 -13.78 -3.70 33.46
CA THR A 190 -14.49 -4.71 34.27
C THR A 190 -14.40 -6.10 33.62
N VAL A 191 -14.60 -6.18 32.29
CA VAL A 191 -14.45 -7.43 31.53
C VAL A 191 -13.02 -7.97 31.58
N LEU A 192 -12.01 -7.10 31.48
CA LEU A 192 -10.60 -7.51 31.58
C LEU A 192 -10.27 -8.05 32.97
N ASP A 193 -10.80 -7.45 34.04
CA ASP A 193 -10.59 -7.90 35.43
C ASP A 193 -11.21 -9.28 35.67
N GLN A 194 -12.32 -9.58 35.00
CA GLN A 194 -12.97 -10.90 35.00
C GLN A 194 -12.24 -11.93 34.11
N CYS A 195 -11.26 -11.50 33.30
CA CYS A 195 -10.46 -12.35 32.41
C CYS A 195 -9.01 -12.43 32.89
N PRO A 196 -8.68 -13.15 33.99
CA PRO A 196 -7.32 -13.22 34.55
C PRO A 196 -6.30 -13.83 33.56
N PRO A 197 -4.98 -13.72 33.81
CA PRO A 197 -3.95 -14.34 32.97
C PRO A 197 -4.26 -15.83 32.69
N GLY A 198 -4.23 -16.21 31.41
CA GLY A 198 -4.60 -17.56 30.94
C GLY A 198 -6.08 -17.74 30.58
N HIS A 199 -6.95 -16.78 30.88
CA HIS A 199 -8.36 -16.81 30.47
C HIS A 199 -8.47 -16.69 28.93
N PRO A 200 -9.31 -17.51 28.25
CA PRO A 200 -9.39 -17.55 26.79
C PRO A 200 -9.80 -16.21 26.16
N HIS A 201 -10.64 -15.43 26.84
CA HIS A 201 -11.11 -14.13 26.35
C HIS A 201 -10.22 -12.95 26.74
N ARG A 202 -9.10 -13.18 27.44
CA ARG A 202 -8.24 -12.07 27.90
C ARG A 202 -7.67 -11.25 26.73
N ALA A 203 -7.25 -11.91 25.65
CA ALA A 203 -6.74 -11.22 24.46
C ALA A 203 -7.82 -10.33 23.80
N ALA A 204 -9.08 -10.78 23.81
CA ALA A 204 -10.24 -10.04 23.32
C ALA A 204 -10.50 -8.78 24.17
N ALA A 205 -10.56 -8.95 25.50
CA ALA A 205 -10.74 -7.86 26.45
C ALA A 205 -9.64 -6.76 26.32
N LEU A 206 -8.37 -7.17 26.19
CA LEU A 206 -7.25 -6.25 25.95
C LEU A 206 -7.42 -5.48 24.63
N SER A 207 -7.78 -6.19 23.55
CA SER A 207 -7.98 -5.59 22.23
C SER A 207 -9.14 -4.57 22.26
N ASN A 208 -10.23 -4.89 22.95
CA ASN A 208 -11.39 -4.01 23.08
C ASN A 208 -11.04 -2.67 23.73
N ILE A 209 -10.32 -2.68 24.86
CA ILE A 209 -9.83 -1.46 25.51
C ILE A 209 -8.92 -0.68 24.56
N ALA A 210 -7.96 -1.35 23.94
CA ALA A 210 -7.00 -0.73 23.04
C ALA A 210 -7.68 -0.02 21.85
N HIS A 211 -8.73 -0.63 21.28
CA HIS A 211 -9.55 -0.02 20.22
C HIS A 211 -10.28 1.25 20.68
N ALA A 212 -10.86 1.23 21.88
CA ALA A 212 -11.54 2.39 22.44
C ALA A 212 -10.56 3.56 22.67
N ILE A 213 -9.39 3.27 23.24
CA ILE A 213 -8.32 4.25 23.46
C ILE A 213 -7.79 4.81 22.13
N LEU A 214 -7.48 3.94 21.17
CA LEU A 214 -6.99 4.33 19.84
C LEU A 214 -8.00 5.23 19.12
N TYR A 215 -9.28 4.87 19.12
CA TYR A 215 -10.31 5.71 18.50
C TYR A 215 -10.41 7.06 19.21
N GLY A 216 -10.37 7.08 20.56
CA GLY A 216 -10.30 8.30 21.35
C GLY A 216 -9.12 9.20 20.98
N PHE A 217 -7.96 8.60 20.73
CA PHE A 217 -6.74 9.31 20.35
C PHE A 217 -6.92 9.99 18.99
N THR A 218 -7.45 9.27 18.00
CA THR A 218 -7.72 9.81 16.65
C THR A 218 -8.74 10.95 16.65
N LYS A 219 -9.62 11.00 17.67
CA LYS A 219 -10.58 12.09 17.87
C LYS A 219 -10.04 13.24 18.73
N GLY A 220 -8.79 13.15 19.19
CA GLY A 220 -8.15 14.20 20.00
C GLY A 220 -8.57 14.22 21.47
N VAL A 221 -9.10 13.12 22.02
CA VAL A 221 -9.61 13.05 23.41
C VAL A 221 -8.50 12.88 24.47
N GLY A 222 -7.22 13.04 24.08
CA GLY A 222 -6.09 13.02 25.03
C GLY A 222 -5.87 11.66 25.69
N THR A 223 -6.21 10.57 25.01
CA THR A 223 -5.96 9.20 25.45
C THR A 223 -4.51 8.78 25.20
N ASP A 224 -4.02 7.79 25.95
CA ASP A 224 -2.63 7.33 25.87
C ASP A 224 -2.46 6.24 24.78
N ILE A 225 -1.93 6.64 23.62
CA ILE A 225 -1.66 5.71 22.52
C ILE A 225 -0.57 4.68 22.85
N ASP A 226 0.38 5.01 23.73
CA ASP A 226 1.42 4.07 24.14
C ASP A 226 0.80 2.93 24.97
N TYR A 227 -0.17 3.27 25.81
CA TYR A 227 -0.95 2.27 26.53
C TYR A 227 -1.76 1.38 25.57
N ALA A 228 -2.44 1.95 24.56
CA ALA A 228 -3.13 1.14 23.54
C ALA A 228 -2.18 0.17 22.80
N ILE A 229 -0.99 0.64 22.42
CA ILE A 229 0.04 -0.20 21.77
C ILE A 229 0.48 -1.32 22.73
N SER A 230 0.67 -1.03 24.02
CA SER A 230 1.03 -2.05 25.02
C SER A 230 -0.04 -3.15 25.16
N LEU A 231 -1.32 -2.76 25.09
CA LEU A 231 -2.46 -3.68 25.16
C LEU A 231 -2.55 -4.53 23.89
N PHE A 232 -2.37 -3.94 22.70
CA PHE A 232 -2.31 -4.71 21.45
C PHE A 232 -1.14 -5.69 21.42
N ARG A 233 0.04 -5.31 21.92
CA ARG A 233 1.18 -6.22 22.05
C ARG A 233 0.87 -7.38 23.00
N SER A 234 0.28 -7.09 24.15
CA SER A 234 -0.14 -8.11 25.11
C SER A 234 -1.19 -9.06 24.51
N ALA A 235 -2.14 -8.54 23.73
CA ALA A 235 -3.13 -9.36 23.04
C ALA A 235 -2.48 -10.24 21.94
N LEU A 236 -1.49 -9.71 21.21
CA LEU A 236 -0.74 -10.44 20.20
C LEU A 236 0.10 -11.57 20.81
N GLU A 237 0.74 -11.36 21.97
CA GLU A 237 1.48 -12.41 22.68
C GLU A 237 0.60 -13.59 23.09
N LEU A 238 -0.66 -13.32 23.45
CA LEU A 238 -1.67 -14.34 23.77
C LEU A 238 -2.23 -15.07 22.52
N ARG A 239 -1.93 -14.57 21.32
CA ARG A 239 -2.39 -15.12 20.04
C ARG A 239 -1.17 -15.42 19.16
N PRO A 240 -0.39 -16.48 19.43
CA PRO A 240 0.80 -16.82 18.64
C PRO A 240 0.43 -17.24 17.20
N PRO A 241 1.43 -17.32 16.28
CA PRO A 241 1.21 -17.81 14.92
C PRO A 241 0.44 -19.15 14.90
N GLY A 242 -0.62 -19.22 14.09
CA GLY A 242 -1.54 -20.35 14.05
C GLY A 242 -2.84 -20.14 14.84
N ASN A 243 -2.89 -19.16 15.76
CA ASN A 243 -4.16 -18.70 16.31
C ASN A 243 -4.97 -17.97 15.22
N PRO A 244 -6.28 -18.23 15.09
CA PRO A 244 -7.12 -17.64 14.06
C PRO A 244 -7.20 -16.09 14.11
N ASP A 245 -7.06 -15.49 15.29
CA ASP A 245 -7.09 -14.03 15.47
C ASP A 245 -5.68 -13.38 15.41
N HIS A 246 -4.62 -14.15 15.17
CA HIS A 246 -3.24 -13.65 15.13
C HIS A 246 -3.06 -12.53 14.10
N LEU A 247 -3.56 -12.74 12.88
CA LEU A 247 -3.44 -11.79 11.78
C LEU A 247 -4.17 -10.47 12.08
N LEU A 248 -5.32 -10.53 12.73
CA LEU A 248 -6.08 -9.35 13.17
C LEU A 248 -5.37 -8.60 14.27
N SER A 249 -4.75 -9.30 15.24
CA SER A 249 -3.94 -8.66 16.27
C SER A 249 -2.72 -7.92 15.70
N ILE A 250 -2.08 -8.46 14.65
CA ILE A 250 -1.01 -7.74 13.95
C ILE A 250 -1.56 -6.52 13.23
N PHE A 251 -2.68 -6.66 12.53
CA PHE A 251 -3.33 -5.54 11.84
C PHE A 251 -3.67 -4.39 12.80
N ASP A 252 -4.27 -4.71 13.95
CA ASP A 252 -4.63 -3.74 14.98
C ASP A 252 -3.41 -3.03 15.57
N LEU A 253 -2.34 -3.78 15.86
CA LEU A 253 -1.07 -3.21 16.32
C LEU A 253 -0.45 -2.29 15.27
N CYS A 254 -0.43 -2.70 14.00
CA CYS A 254 0.09 -1.87 12.90
C CYS A 254 -0.66 -0.54 12.80
N ARG A 255 -1.98 -0.58 12.95
CA ARG A 255 -2.81 0.61 12.92
C ARG A 255 -2.49 1.56 14.07
N ALA A 256 -2.31 1.05 15.29
CA ALA A 256 -1.92 1.86 16.44
C ALA A 256 -0.51 2.48 16.26
N LEU A 257 0.46 1.70 15.82
CA LEU A 257 1.82 2.17 15.51
C LEU A 257 1.82 3.23 14.40
N HIS A 258 1.02 3.03 13.34
CA HIS A 258 0.88 4.00 12.26
C HIS A 258 0.28 5.32 12.76
N GLN A 259 -0.77 5.27 13.59
CA GLN A 259 -1.35 6.48 14.19
C GLN A 259 -0.33 7.20 15.09
N ARG A 260 0.41 6.48 15.93
CA ARG A 260 1.47 7.10 16.75
C ARG A 260 2.55 7.74 15.89
N HIS A 261 2.97 7.08 14.81
CA HIS A 261 3.91 7.63 13.84
C HIS A 261 3.43 8.94 13.23
N LEU A 262 2.17 9.01 12.79
CA LEU A 262 1.59 10.22 12.19
C LEU A 262 1.60 11.42 13.16
N HIS A 263 1.34 11.18 14.44
CA HIS A 263 1.27 12.25 15.45
C HIS A 263 2.62 12.64 16.05
N LEU A 264 3.53 11.68 16.27
CA LEU A 264 4.79 11.89 16.99
C LEU A 264 6.04 11.80 16.10
N GLN A 265 5.88 11.51 14.81
CA GLN A 265 6.97 11.30 13.84
C GLN A 265 7.97 10.20 14.26
N ALA A 266 7.47 9.17 14.96
CA ALA A 266 8.29 8.08 15.48
C ALA A 266 8.74 7.14 14.34
N GLY A 267 9.91 7.37 13.74
CA GLY A 267 10.40 6.57 12.60
C GLY A 267 10.65 5.08 12.89
N ALA A 268 10.75 4.68 14.16
CA ALA A 268 10.84 3.27 14.55
C ALA A 268 9.52 2.53 14.29
N ASP A 269 8.39 3.18 14.53
CA ASP A 269 7.05 2.62 14.33
C ASP A 269 6.80 2.31 12.86
N LEU A 270 7.16 3.24 11.97
CA LEU A 270 7.01 3.02 10.53
C LEU A 270 7.82 1.80 10.06
N ARG A 271 9.04 1.60 10.58
CA ARG A 271 9.85 0.42 10.26
C ARG A 271 9.22 -0.87 10.77
N GLU A 272 8.65 -0.85 11.97
CA GLU A 272 7.93 -2.00 12.54
C GLU A 272 6.68 -2.33 11.71
N VAL A 273 5.87 -1.33 11.38
CA VAL A 273 4.67 -1.46 10.53
C VAL A 273 5.00 -2.08 9.19
N VAL A 274 6.04 -1.59 8.50
CA VAL A 274 6.46 -2.15 7.19
C VAL A 274 6.83 -3.63 7.32
N ARG A 275 7.57 -4.02 8.35
CA ARG A 275 7.93 -5.43 8.59
C ARG A 275 6.72 -6.30 8.87
N LEU A 276 5.79 -5.81 9.70
CA LEU A 276 4.57 -6.53 10.04
C LEU A 276 3.66 -6.68 8.82
N TYR A 277 3.51 -5.67 7.97
CA TYR A 277 2.76 -5.77 6.71
C TYR A 277 3.41 -6.72 5.69
N LEU A 278 4.75 -6.74 5.58
CA LEU A 278 5.46 -7.74 4.77
C LEU A 278 5.19 -9.17 5.24
N TYR A 279 5.04 -9.39 6.55
CA TYR A 279 4.66 -10.68 7.11
C TYR A 279 3.19 -11.01 6.87
N LEU A 280 2.30 -10.02 7.01
CA LEU A 280 0.86 -10.20 7.02
C LEU A 280 0.25 -10.40 5.62
N LEU A 281 0.71 -9.64 4.62
CA LEU A 281 0.14 -9.66 3.27
C LEU A 281 0.15 -11.05 2.60
N PRO A 282 1.25 -11.83 2.63
CA PRO A 282 1.28 -13.17 2.04
C PRO A 282 0.36 -14.20 2.72
N LEU A 283 -0.09 -13.92 3.95
CA LEU A 283 -0.93 -14.83 4.75
C LEU A 283 -2.43 -14.54 4.61
N CYS A 284 -2.80 -13.40 4.02
CA CYS A 284 -4.19 -13.03 3.84
C CYS A 284 -4.83 -13.82 2.69
N ALA A 285 -6.06 -14.27 2.88
CA ALA A 285 -6.82 -14.92 1.82
C ALA A 285 -7.05 -13.94 0.65
N GLU A 286 -6.82 -14.41 -0.57
CA GLU A 286 -7.04 -13.62 -1.79
C GLU A 286 -8.50 -13.19 -1.91
N GLY A 287 -8.74 -11.89 -2.16
CA GLY A 287 -10.09 -11.32 -2.25
C GLY A 287 -10.82 -11.18 -0.92
N SER A 288 -10.15 -11.41 0.21
CA SER A 288 -10.72 -11.12 1.53
C SER A 288 -10.76 -9.62 1.80
N TYR A 289 -11.73 -9.19 2.61
CA TYR A 289 -11.83 -7.79 3.01
C TYR A 289 -10.61 -7.31 3.82
N LEU A 290 -9.98 -8.20 4.60
CA LEU A 290 -8.72 -7.90 5.30
C LEU A 290 -7.59 -7.55 4.32
N GLN A 291 -7.45 -8.29 3.22
CA GLN A 291 -6.44 -8.00 2.20
C GLN A 291 -6.66 -6.63 1.57
N LEU A 292 -7.92 -6.26 1.29
CA LEU A 292 -8.28 -4.94 0.77
C LEU A 292 -7.89 -3.83 1.75
N CYS A 293 -8.28 -3.94 3.02
CA CYS A 293 -7.92 -2.95 4.03
C CYS A 293 -6.42 -2.84 4.25
N LEU A 294 -5.67 -3.95 4.16
CA LEU A 294 -4.21 -3.91 4.20
C LEU A 294 -3.60 -3.16 3.02
N ILE A 295 -4.13 -3.36 1.81
CA ILE A 295 -3.72 -2.61 0.62
C ILE A 295 -3.97 -1.11 0.83
N GLU A 296 -5.12 -0.73 1.38
CA GLU A 296 -5.47 0.66 1.70
C GLU A 296 -4.52 1.25 2.75
N GLU A 297 -4.31 0.55 3.87
CA GLU A 297 -3.40 0.99 4.94
C GLU A 297 -1.94 1.10 4.46
N CYS A 298 -1.48 0.14 3.66
CA CYS A 298 -0.17 0.21 3.02
C CYS A 298 -0.08 1.44 2.13
N ASN A 299 -1.11 1.70 1.30
CA ASN A 299 -1.16 2.89 0.46
C ASN A 299 -1.16 4.18 1.30
N ALA A 300 -1.79 4.20 2.48
CA ALA A 300 -1.80 5.34 3.38
C ALA A 300 -0.45 5.65 4.03
N LEU A 301 0.47 4.67 4.14
CA LEU A 301 1.80 4.88 4.72
C LEU A 301 2.53 6.06 4.06
N LEU A 302 3.20 6.86 4.91
CA LEU A 302 4.09 7.93 4.48
C LEU A 302 5.24 7.39 3.62
N ARG A 303 5.81 8.28 2.80
CA ARG A 303 6.93 7.94 1.94
C ARG A 303 8.12 7.47 2.77
N ASN A 304 8.72 6.37 2.35
CA ASN A 304 9.88 5.78 3.01
C ASN A 304 10.78 5.13 1.93
N PRO A 305 11.97 5.68 1.68
CA PRO A 305 12.86 5.18 0.63
C PRO A 305 13.67 3.93 1.06
N SER A 306 13.32 3.27 2.18
CA SER A 306 13.99 2.04 2.58
C SER A 306 13.65 0.87 1.64
N ASP A 307 14.58 -0.08 1.51
CA ASP A 307 14.40 -1.25 0.65
C ASP A 307 13.19 -2.10 1.09
N GLU A 308 12.91 -2.19 2.40
CA GLU A 308 11.73 -2.89 2.90
C GLU A 308 10.43 -2.18 2.50
N SER A 309 10.39 -0.85 2.53
CA SER A 309 9.22 -0.08 2.09
C SER A 309 8.99 -0.26 0.59
N ILE A 310 10.03 -0.10 -0.23
CA ILE A 310 9.95 -0.30 -1.68
C ILE A 310 9.52 -1.74 -2.01
N SER A 311 10.03 -2.74 -1.27
CA SER A 311 9.61 -4.14 -1.41
C SER A 311 8.13 -4.33 -1.08
N LEU A 312 7.65 -3.72 0.01
CA LEU A 312 6.24 -3.71 0.39
C LEU A 312 5.39 -3.06 -0.71
N ARG A 313 5.79 -1.91 -1.23
CA ARG A 313 5.09 -1.20 -2.32
C ARG A 313 4.97 -2.06 -3.58
N ARG A 314 6.01 -2.82 -3.94
CA ARG A 314 5.99 -3.73 -5.09
C ARG A 314 5.00 -4.89 -4.89
N ILE A 315 4.99 -5.50 -3.70
CA ILE A 315 4.01 -6.55 -3.36
C ILE A 315 2.59 -6.02 -3.45
N VAL A 316 2.32 -4.85 -2.87
CA VAL A 316 0.99 -4.22 -2.90
C VAL A 316 0.58 -3.90 -4.35
N LEU A 317 1.49 -3.38 -5.16
CA LEU A 317 1.23 -3.09 -6.58
C LEU A 317 0.85 -4.36 -7.36
N ASP A 318 1.55 -5.47 -7.12
CA ASP A 318 1.25 -6.76 -7.75
C ASP A 318 -0.15 -7.28 -7.39
N LEU A 319 -0.57 -7.11 -6.12
CA LEU A 319 -1.90 -7.49 -5.64
C LEU A 319 -3.01 -6.59 -6.23
N CYS A 320 -2.71 -5.32 -6.50
CA CYS A 320 -3.69 -4.35 -7.01
C CYS A 320 -4.03 -4.51 -8.49
N ARG A 321 -3.38 -5.41 -9.26
CA ARG A 321 -3.62 -5.55 -10.72
C ARG A 321 -5.09 -5.81 -11.08
N GLN A 322 -5.87 -6.39 -10.16
CA GLN A 322 -7.30 -6.66 -10.35
C GLN A 322 -8.20 -5.48 -9.92
N HIS A 323 -7.68 -4.51 -9.16
CA HIS A 323 -8.44 -3.39 -8.58
C HIS A 323 -7.96 -2.04 -9.12
N ARG A 324 -8.55 -1.57 -10.22
CA ARG A 324 -8.09 -0.37 -10.98
C ARG A 324 -7.85 0.89 -10.13
N GLN A 325 -8.68 1.15 -9.12
CA GLN A 325 -8.54 2.35 -8.26
C GLN A 325 -7.32 2.25 -7.34
N HIS A 326 -7.10 1.11 -6.69
CA HIS A 326 -5.94 0.91 -5.82
C HIS A 326 -4.64 0.81 -6.63
N HIS A 327 -4.71 0.29 -7.86
CA HIS A 327 -3.55 0.15 -8.75
C HIS A 327 -2.85 1.49 -9.05
N ALA A 328 -3.59 2.52 -9.48
CA ALA A 328 -3.02 3.83 -9.77
C ALA A 328 -2.39 4.49 -8.53
N ARG A 329 -3.04 4.37 -7.37
CA ARG A 329 -2.49 4.85 -6.10
C ARG A 329 -1.20 4.11 -5.74
N SER A 330 -1.18 2.79 -5.82
CA SER A 330 0.02 1.99 -5.53
C SER A 330 1.19 2.30 -6.47
N LEU A 331 0.94 2.51 -7.77
CA LEU A 331 1.94 2.99 -8.73
C LEU A 331 2.55 4.32 -8.27
N SER A 332 1.71 5.29 -7.91
CA SER A 332 2.16 6.60 -7.44
C SER A 332 2.91 6.53 -6.12
N ARG A 333 2.54 5.63 -5.20
CA ARG A 333 3.23 5.46 -3.92
C ARG A 333 4.61 4.83 -4.11
N LEU A 334 4.74 3.82 -4.96
CA LEU A 334 6.04 3.24 -5.33
C LEU A 334 6.94 4.29 -6.01
N ALA A 335 6.40 5.06 -6.96
CA ALA A 335 7.13 6.17 -7.57
C ALA A 335 7.61 7.19 -6.52
N GLY A 336 6.76 7.46 -5.52
CA GLY A 336 7.03 8.26 -4.33
C GLY A 336 8.30 7.85 -3.59
N ASP A 337 8.37 6.58 -3.22
CA ASP A 337 9.49 6.01 -2.46
C ASP A 337 10.77 5.96 -3.31
N LEU A 338 10.66 5.64 -4.60
CA LEU A 338 11.79 5.57 -5.53
C LEU A 338 12.42 6.94 -5.79
N TYR A 339 11.64 8.00 -6.07
CA TYR A 339 12.26 9.31 -6.26
C TYR A 339 12.87 9.83 -4.95
N ALA A 340 12.29 9.49 -3.78
CA ALA A 340 12.88 9.84 -2.48
C ALA A 340 14.22 9.10 -2.27
N ARG A 341 14.33 7.85 -2.72
CA ARG A 341 15.59 7.10 -2.71
C ARG A 341 16.63 7.71 -3.67
N PHE A 342 16.19 8.22 -4.82
CA PHE A 342 17.05 8.99 -5.72
C PHE A 342 17.59 10.27 -5.07
N GLU A 343 16.77 11.03 -4.33
CA GLU A 343 17.26 12.23 -3.62
C GLU A 343 18.40 11.90 -2.64
N GLN A 344 18.37 10.70 -2.04
CA GLN A 344 19.38 10.26 -1.08
C GLN A 344 20.62 9.65 -1.74
N SER A 345 20.43 8.83 -2.77
CA SER A 345 21.50 8.01 -3.37
C SER A 345 22.08 8.58 -4.67
N GLY A 346 21.29 9.38 -5.40
CA GLY A 346 21.57 9.78 -6.77
C GLY A 346 21.42 8.66 -7.80
N ASP A 347 20.80 7.52 -7.44
CA ASP A 347 20.62 6.38 -8.34
C ASP A 347 19.64 6.71 -9.49
N ILE A 348 20.20 6.82 -10.69
CA ILE A 348 19.46 7.22 -11.89
C ILE A 348 18.37 6.18 -12.24
N ASP A 349 18.55 4.91 -11.87
CA ASP A 349 17.56 3.87 -12.16
C ASP A 349 16.26 4.10 -11.37
N ASP A 350 16.36 4.54 -10.11
CA ASP A 350 15.20 4.87 -9.27
C ASP A 350 14.35 5.99 -9.85
N ILE A 351 14.98 7.08 -10.27
CA ILE A 351 14.23 8.22 -10.82
C ILE A 351 13.63 7.89 -12.19
N ASN A 352 14.27 7.03 -12.97
CA ASN A 352 13.72 6.53 -14.24
C ASN A 352 12.52 5.61 -14.01
N GLU A 353 12.61 4.69 -13.06
CA GLU A 353 11.50 3.82 -12.66
C GLU A 353 10.33 4.65 -12.10
N ALA A 354 10.60 5.64 -11.25
CA ALA A 354 9.58 6.55 -10.71
C ALA A 354 8.83 7.31 -11.82
N ILE A 355 9.53 7.80 -12.85
CA ILE A 355 8.91 8.45 -14.02
C ILE A 355 8.05 7.46 -14.80
N HIS A 356 8.54 6.24 -15.04
CA HIS A 356 7.78 5.20 -15.73
C HIS A 356 6.47 4.89 -15.00
N LEU A 357 6.54 4.62 -13.70
CA LEU A 357 5.39 4.31 -12.86
C LEU A 357 4.39 5.47 -12.78
N SER A 358 4.89 6.72 -12.72
CA SER A 358 4.02 7.90 -12.71
C SER A 358 3.27 8.08 -14.04
N ARG A 359 3.89 7.74 -15.17
CA ARG A 359 3.24 7.72 -16.49
C ARG A 359 2.20 6.61 -16.59
N GLU A 360 2.51 5.43 -16.05
CA GLU A 360 1.57 4.30 -15.99
C GLU A 360 0.34 4.66 -15.14
N ALA A 361 0.53 5.30 -13.98
CA ALA A 361 -0.57 5.76 -13.14
C ALA A 361 -1.51 6.73 -13.89
N LEU A 362 -0.94 7.65 -14.68
CA LEU A 362 -1.70 8.57 -15.53
C LEU A 362 -2.45 7.88 -16.68
N ALA A 363 -1.96 6.74 -17.18
CA ALA A 363 -2.58 6.00 -18.26
C ALA A 363 -3.76 5.14 -17.77
N VAL A 364 -3.69 4.62 -16.54
CA VAL A 364 -4.74 3.78 -15.94
C VAL A 364 -5.99 4.59 -15.56
N TYR A 365 -5.86 5.89 -15.31
CA TYR A 365 -6.93 6.71 -14.73
C TYR A 365 -7.41 7.87 -15.64
N PRO A 366 -8.65 7.79 -16.18
CA PRO A 366 -9.20 8.82 -17.06
C PRO A 366 -10.16 9.82 -16.40
N SER A 367 -10.49 9.73 -15.09
CA SER A 367 -11.42 10.68 -14.47
C SER A 367 -10.71 11.91 -13.88
N ASP A 368 -11.28 13.09 -14.12
CA ASP A 368 -10.65 14.40 -13.85
C ASP A 368 -10.32 14.68 -12.37
N GLY A 369 -11.03 14.06 -11.41
CA GLY A 369 -10.88 14.37 -9.98
C GLY A 369 -9.46 14.18 -9.45
N GLU A 370 -8.84 13.02 -9.69
CA GLU A 370 -7.47 12.72 -9.21
C GLU A 370 -6.40 12.94 -10.27
N ARG A 371 -6.77 13.21 -11.53
CA ARG A 371 -5.80 13.40 -12.63
C ARG A 371 -4.79 14.50 -12.32
N SER A 372 -5.28 15.62 -11.76
CA SER A 372 -4.42 16.76 -11.39
C SER A 372 -3.32 16.36 -10.39
N PHE A 373 -3.61 15.42 -9.49
CA PHE A 373 -2.66 14.89 -8.51
C PHE A 373 -1.54 14.11 -9.20
N PHE A 374 -1.87 13.12 -10.04
CA PHE A 374 -0.86 12.32 -10.74
C PHE A 374 0.00 13.15 -11.71
N LEU A 375 -0.58 14.15 -12.38
CA LEU A 375 0.17 15.12 -13.18
C LEU A 375 1.21 15.87 -12.36
N SER A 376 0.84 16.26 -11.13
CA SER A 376 1.75 16.97 -10.21
C SER A 376 2.89 16.08 -9.72
N VAL A 377 2.61 14.80 -9.47
CA VAL A 377 3.64 13.80 -9.08
C VAL A 377 4.65 13.64 -10.21
N LEU A 378 4.20 13.33 -11.44
CA LEU A 378 5.10 13.17 -12.60
C LEU A 378 5.92 14.44 -12.85
N ALA A 379 5.29 15.62 -12.81
CA ALA A 379 6.00 16.89 -13.02
C ALA A 379 7.08 17.14 -11.97
N TYR A 380 6.81 16.80 -10.71
CA TYR A 380 7.81 16.89 -9.64
C TYR A 380 8.97 15.93 -9.86
N THR A 381 8.70 14.67 -10.21
CA THR A 381 9.73 13.66 -10.50
C THR A 381 10.63 14.08 -11.68
N LEU A 382 10.05 14.62 -12.75
CA LEU A 382 10.79 15.15 -13.91
C LEU A 382 11.67 16.35 -13.53
N LYS A 383 11.11 17.29 -12.74
CA LYS A 383 11.88 18.44 -12.23
C LYS A 383 13.06 18.00 -11.38
N LEU A 384 12.87 16.98 -10.55
CA LEU A 384 13.93 16.43 -9.71
C LEU A 384 15.05 15.84 -10.57
N ARG A 385 14.70 15.02 -11.59
CA ARG A 385 15.69 14.50 -12.54
C ARG A 385 16.41 15.62 -13.29
N PHE A 386 15.70 16.66 -13.73
CA PHE A 386 16.27 17.84 -14.37
C PHE A 386 17.29 18.55 -13.48
N HIS A 387 16.99 18.74 -12.19
CA HIS A 387 17.91 19.42 -11.27
C HIS A 387 19.28 18.72 -11.19
N HIS A 388 19.28 17.38 -11.24
CA HIS A 388 20.48 16.56 -11.15
C HIS A 388 21.18 16.32 -12.51
N LEU A 389 20.41 16.07 -13.57
CA LEU A 389 20.94 15.60 -14.86
C LEU A 389 20.86 16.63 -15.99
N ARG A 390 20.15 17.75 -15.78
CA ARG A 390 20.02 18.90 -16.69
C ARG A 390 19.40 18.56 -18.06
N TYR A 391 18.57 17.53 -18.14
CA TYR A 391 17.88 17.13 -19.37
C TYR A 391 16.77 18.14 -19.75
N PRO A 392 16.90 18.89 -20.85
CA PRO A 392 15.98 19.97 -21.17
C PRO A 392 14.54 19.49 -21.43
N ASP A 393 14.38 18.27 -21.94
CA ASP A 393 13.06 17.68 -22.16
C ASP A 393 12.26 17.52 -20.86
N ASP A 394 12.95 17.21 -19.74
CA ASP A 394 12.30 17.00 -18.44
C ASP A 394 11.66 18.27 -17.91
N ILE A 395 12.37 19.42 -18.02
CA ILE A 395 11.82 20.69 -17.54
C ILE A 395 10.71 21.20 -18.45
N ASN A 396 10.79 20.94 -19.76
CA ASN A 396 9.74 21.26 -20.71
C ASN A 396 8.46 20.45 -20.44
N GLU A 397 8.59 19.14 -20.24
CA GLU A 397 7.48 18.26 -19.88
C GLU A 397 6.90 18.64 -18.51
N CYS A 398 7.74 18.92 -17.51
CA CYS A 398 7.33 19.42 -16.20
C CYS A 398 6.46 20.68 -16.29
N ILE A 399 6.84 21.66 -17.12
CA ILE A 399 6.06 22.89 -17.34
C ILE A 399 4.71 22.55 -18.00
N SER A 400 4.71 21.68 -19.01
CA SER A 400 3.49 21.25 -19.70
C SER A 400 2.50 20.57 -18.73
N LEU A 401 2.99 19.63 -17.92
CA LEU A 401 2.17 18.90 -16.94
C LEU A 401 1.61 19.81 -15.85
N ASN A 402 2.40 20.77 -15.35
CA ASN A 402 1.90 21.75 -14.38
C ASN A 402 0.85 22.69 -14.99
N ARG A 403 0.95 23.03 -16.28
CA ARG A 403 -0.09 23.80 -16.98
C ARG A 403 -1.39 23.00 -17.10
N GLU A 404 -1.31 21.72 -17.47
CA GLU A 404 -2.48 20.84 -17.52
C GLU A 404 -3.12 20.68 -16.13
N ALA A 405 -2.33 20.44 -15.09
CA ALA A 405 -2.81 20.37 -13.71
C ALA A 405 -3.48 21.68 -13.25
N LEU A 406 -3.00 22.84 -13.71
CA LEU A 406 -3.57 24.14 -13.38
C LEU A 406 -4.94 24.38 -14.03
N VAL A 407 -5.17 23.82 -15.23
CA VAL A 407 -6.48 23.86 -15.90
C VAL A 407 -7.52 23.08 -15.09
N LEU A 408 -7.12 21.94 -14.52
CA LEU A 408 -7.99 21.11 -13.68
C LEU A 408 -8.23 21.68 -12.26
N ARG A 409 -7.54 22.77 -11.89
CA ARG A 409 -7.60 23.37 -10.55
C ARG A 409 -8.07 24.82 -10.64
N PRO A 410 -9.38 25.09 -10.80
CA PRO A 410 -9.91 26.45 -10.93
C PRO A 410 -9.66 27.30 -9.68
N VAL A 411 -9.90 28.60 -9.78
CA VAL A 411 -9.76 29.54 -8.64
C VAL A 411 -10.64 29.06 -7.47
N GLY A 412 -10.06 29.02 -6.26
CA GLY A 412 -10.69 28.44 -5.06
C GLY A 412 -10.34 26.97 -4.80
N HIS A 413 -9.72 26.26 -5.76
CA HIS A 413 -9.26 24.89 -5.55
C HIS A 413 -8.05 24.85 -4.58
N PRO A 414 -8.05 23.96 -3.56
CA PRO A 414 -7.03 23.95 -2.49
C PRO A 414 -5.59 23.75 -2.99
N ALA A 415 -5.36 22.91 -4.02
CA ALA A 415 -4.03 22.73 -4.63
C ALA A 415 -3.63 23.75 -5.71
N ARG A 416 -4.47 24.73 -6.07
CA ARG A 416 -4.15 25.65 -7.17
C ARG A 416 -2.85 26.42 -6.90
N GLU A 417 -2.72 26.97 -5.70
CA GLU A 417 -1.53 27.73 -5.28
C GLU A 417 -0.25 26.90 -5.33
N LYS A 418 -0.30 25.65 -4.84
CA LYS A 418 0.85 24.71 -4.91
C LYS A 418 1.28 24.48 -6.35
N THR A 419 0.32 24.37 -7.28
CA THR A 419 0.58 24.20 -8.72
C THR A 419 1.24 25.44 -9.33
N LEU A 420 0.76 26.64 -9.00
CA LEU A 420 1.33 27.91 -9.46
C LEU A 420 2.77 28.08 -8.95
N ASN A 421 3.03 27.77 -7.68
CA ASN A 421 4.38 27.81 -7.12
C ASN A 421 5.32 26.81 -7.80
N ASN A 422 4.84 25.59 -8.07
CA ASN A 422 5.63 24.58 -8.79
C ASN A 422 5.97 25.03 -10.21
N LEU A 423 5.01 25.62 -10.92
CA LEU A 423 5.17 26.17 -12.25
C LEU A 423 6.18 27.34 -12.26
N ALA A 424 6.07 28.28 -11.31
CA ALA A 424 7.02 29.39 -11.17
C ALA A 424 8.45 28.88 -10.92
N ARG A 425 8.61 27.87 -10.06
CA ARG A 425 9.91 27.24 -9.80
C ARG A 425 10.45 26.49 -11.03
N ALA A 426 9.58 25.89 -11.85
CA ALA A 426 9.99 25.20 -13.07
C ALA A 426 10.51 26.20 -14.11
N PHE A 427 9.79 27.31 -14.33
CA PHE A 427 10.26 28.40 -15.20
C PHE A 427 11.58 28.99 -14.72
N LYS A 428 11.72 29.27 -13.42
CA LYS A 428 12.99 29.76 -12.87
C LYS A 428 14.13 28.77 -13.12
N ALA A 429 13.91 27.47 -12.89
CA ALA A 429 14.93 26.45 -13.10
C ALA A 429 15.35 26.34 -14.58
N ARG A 430 14.42 26.56 -15.52
CA ARG A 430 14.72 26.62 -16.96
C ARG A 430 15.51 27.90 -17.33
N TYR A 431 15.12 29.05 -16.78
CA TYR A 431 15.85 30.30 -16.92
C TYR A 431 17.30 30.18 -16.42
N ASP A 432 17.50 29.62 -15.24
CA ASP A 432 18.84 29.46 -14.65
C ASP A 432 19.78 28.61 -15.52
N GLN A 433 19.23 27.75 -16.40
CA GLN A 433 20.01 26.92 -17.33
C GLN A 433 20.16 27.53 -18.73
N CYS A 434 19.09 28.12 -19.28
CA CYS A 434 19.05 28.56 -20.68
C CYS A 434 19.16 30.09 -20.87
N GLY A 435 18.95 30.88 -19.82
CA GLY A 435 19.01 32.34 -19.85
C GLY A 435 17.84 33.04 -20.57
N GLU A 436 16.74 32.33 -20.87
CA GLU A 436 15.62 32.89 -21.61
C GLU A 436 14.75 33.83 -20.76
N ILE A 437 14.79 35.13 -21.04
CA ILE A 437 14.04 36.17 -20.28
C ILE A 437 12.53 35.88 -20.20
N ALA A 438 11.95 35.27 -21.24
CA ALA A 438 10.54 34.89 -21.28
C ALA A 438 10.14 33.95 -20.12
N ASP A 439 11.06 33.10 -19.65
CA ASP A 439 10.85 32.22 -18.50
C ASP A 439 10.84 32.99 -17.19
N LEU A 440 11.71 34.00 -17.04
CA LEU A 440 11.71 34.86 -15.86
C LEU A 440 10.41 35.66 -15.75
N GLU A 441 9.91 36.17 -16.88
CA GLU A 441 8.60 36.82 -16.95
C GLU A 441 7.45 35.86 -16.60
N ALA A 442 7.50 34.63 -17.14
CA ALA A 442 6.50 33.61 -16.83
C ALA A 442 6.52 33.19 -15.35
N ALA A 443 7.69 33.06 -14.73
CA ALA A 443 7.84 32.79 -13.31
C ALA A 443 7.25 33.93 -12.46
N THR A 444 7.49 35.18 -12.85
CA THR A 444 6.98 36.38 -12.16
C THR A 444 5.46 36.47 -12.26
N ARG A 445 4.88 36.17 -13.43
CA ARG A 445 3.42 36.09 -13.62
C ARG A 445 2.79 35.02 -12.73
N ALA A 446 3.32 33.80 -12.74
CA ALA A 446 2.81 32.73 -11.88
C ALA A 446 2.90 33.08 -10.38
N ALA A 447 3.96 33.77 -9.95
CA ALA A 447 4.11 34.27 -8.59
C ALA A 447 3.16 35.43 -8.26
N HIS A 448 2.81 36.26 -9.24
CA HIS A 448 1.81 37.32 -9.09
C HIS A 448 0.41 36.74 -8.94
N ASP A 449 0.05 35.75 -9.77
CA ASP A 449 -1.24 35.06 -9.72
C ASP A 449 -1.49 34.39 -8.36
N LEU A 450 -0.42 33.91 -7.72
CA LEU A 450 -0.44 33.40 -6.35
C LEU A 450 -0.85 34.48 -5.34
N ARG A 451 -0.38 35.73 -5.52
CA ARG A 451 -0.65 36.86 -4.60
C ARG A 451 -2.00 37.52 -4.85
N SER A 452 -2.54 37.43 -6.07
CA SER A 452 -3.85 37.99 -6.43
C SER A 452 -5.03 37.07 -6.11
N GLY A 453 -4.80 35.81 -5.71
CA GLY A 453 -5.83 34.92 -5.19
C GLY A 453 -6.35 35.41 -3.84
N ASN A 454 -7.59 35.90 -3.81
CA ASN A 454 -8.20 36.56 -2.66
C ASN A 454 -8.42 35.60 -1.46
N PHE A 455 -8.15 36.07 -0.24
CA PHE A 455 -8.45 35.41 1.04
C PHE A 455 -9.97 35.33 1.25
N GLY A 456 -10.60 34.23 0.81
CA GLY A 456 -11.99 33.91 1.11
C GLY A 456 -12.09 32.96 2.30
N THR A 457 -12.90 33.31 3.29
CA THR A 457 -13.25 32.50 4.47
C THR A 457 -13.58 31.04 4.11
N LEU A 458 -12.90 30.10 4.78
CA LEU A 458 -13.13 28.65 4.70
C LEU A 458 -14.58 28.28 5.10
N PRO A 459 -15.33 27.51 4.31
CA PRO A 459 -16.50 26.78 4.80
C PRO A 459 -16.07 25.48 5.52
N PRO A 460 -16.91 24.92 6.40
CA PRO A 460 -16.57 23.72 7.15
C PRO A 460 -16.47 22.50 6.23
N GLN A 461 -15.53 21.62 6.60
CA GLN A 461 -15.10 20.42 5.88
C GLN A 461 -16.28 19.56 5.39
N SER A 462 -16.35 19.34 4.09
CA SER A 462 -17.17 18.28 3.47
C SER A 462 -16.38 16.98 3.38
N GLU A 463 -16.98 15.88 3.83
CA GLU A 463 -16.43 14.51 4.02
C GLU A 463 -16.02 13.74 2.75
N HIS A 464 -15.62 14.44 1.68
CA HIS A 464 -14.88 13.86 0.56
C HIS A 464 -13.48 14.43 0.58
N SER A 465 -12.70 14.03 1.59
CA SER A 465 -11.27 14.32 1.64
C SER A 465 -10.61 13.60 0.47
N GLU A 466 -10.25 14.33 -0.59
CA GLU A 466 -9.07 13.98 -1.37
C GLU A 466 -7.97 13.72 -0.34
N GLU A 467 -7.52 12.46 -0.27
CA GLU A 467 -6.46 12.02 0.63
C GLU A 467 -5.17 12.72 0.16
N TYR A 468 -4.97 13.96 0.62
CA TYR A 468 -3.77 14.74 0.35
C TYR A 468 -2.61 14.04 1.04
N VAL A 469 -1.91 13.22 0.28
CA VAL A 469 -0.57 12.77 0.63
C VAL A 469 0.27 14.03 0.73
N ASP A 470 0.72 14.33 1.95
CA ASP A 470 1.76 15.33 2.16
C ASP A 470 2.91 14.96 1.23
N ILE A 471 3.13 15.78 0.22
CA ILE A 471 4.26 15.65 -0.70
C ILE A 471 5.54 16.10 0.05
N GLY A 472 5.68 15.75 1.33
CA GLY A 472 6.72 16.05 2.31
C GLY A 472 7.46 17.35 2.07
N TRP A 473 6.96 18.41 2.69
CA TRP A 473 7.73 19.64 2.90
C TRP A 473 7.78 19.96 4.39
N GLY A 474 8.45 19.09 5.16
CA GLY A 474 8.87 19.35 6.53
C GLY A 474 10.40 19.36 6.60
N GLN A 475 10.97 20.52 6.92
CA GLN A 475 12.40 20.77 7.25
C GLN A 475 13.45 20.64 6.14
N LEU A 476 13.61 21.68 5.32
CA LEU A 476 14.90 22.04 4.72
C LEU A 476 15.02 23.57 4.59
N THR A 477 15.11 24.24 5.74
CA THR A 477 15.64 25.61 5.82
C THR A 477 16.75 25.64 6.86
N SER A 478 17.93 25.18 6.46
CA SER A 478 19.19 25.63 7.05
C SER A 478 20.21 25.76 5.92
N THR A 479 20.13 26.87 5.19
CA THR A 479 21.28 27.37 4.44
C THR A 479 22.41 27.64 5.44
N PRO A 480 23.60 27.01 5.31
CA PRO A 480 24.76 27.45 6.07
C PRO A 480 25.11 28.87 5.61
N LYS A 481 25.11 29.82 6.55
CA LYS A 481 25.65 31.18 6.32
C LYS A 481 27.14 31.04 5.99
N HIS A 482 27.50 31.09 4.71
CA HIS A 482 28.86 31.42 4.31
C HIS A 482 29.11 32.90 4.64
N LYS A 483 30.06 33.15 5.54
CA LYS A 483 30.58 34.49 5.83
C LYS A 483 31.34 34.98 4.59
N GLU A 484 30.76 35.96 3.91
CA GLU A 484 31.53 36.84 3.03
C GLU A 484 32.43 37.73 3.88
N GLY A 485 33.71 37.81 3.49
CA GLY A 485 34.65 38.76 4.05
C GLY A 485 36.08 38.24 4.08
N GLN A 486 36.77 38.25 2.95
CA GLN A 486 38.10 38.88 2.82
C GLN A 486 38.66 38.73 1.39
N HIS A 487 38.98 39.88 0.82
CA HIS A 487 39.83 40.17 -0.34
C HIS A 487 40.47 38.99 -1.10
N ARG A 488 40.22 38.95 -2.42
CA ARG A 488 41.28 38.96 -3.45
C ARG A 488 40.72 39.47 -4.79
N GLN A 489 41.42 40.45 -5.34
CA GLN A 489 41.28 41.02 -6.69
C GLN A 489 41.64 40.00 -7.79
N PRO A 490 41.30 40.27 -9.07
CA PRO A 490 41.06 39.26 -10.09
C PRO A 490 42.34 38.77 -10.77
N LEU A 491 42.36 37.47 -11.11
CA LEU A 491 43.32 36.87 -12.04
C LEU A 491 42.53 36.36 -13.24
N LEU A 492 42.17 37.31 -14.11
CA LEU A 492 41.45 37.07 -15.37
C LEU A 492 42.44 37.35 -16.50
N GLU A 493 43.54 36.59 -16.57
CA GLU A 493 44.54 36.74 -17.65
C GLU A 493 45.46 35.51 -17.87
N SER A 494 45.13 34.32 -17.33
CA SER A 494 45.99 33.12 -17.46
C SER A 494 45.27 31.84 -17.92
N LEU A 495 44.11 31.96 -18.60
CA LEU A 495 43.40 30.79 -19.15
C LEU A 495 43.06 30.91 -20.65
N MET A 496 43.75 31.82 -21.34
CA MET A 496 43.71 31.91 -22.80
C MET A 496 45.08 31.59 -23.41
N SER A 497 45.58 30.39 -23.16
CA SER A 497 46.59 29.75 -24.01
C SER A 497 46.47 28.24 -23.90
N ASP A 498 46.57 27.56 -25.04
CA ASP A 498 46.52 26.10 -25.26
C ASP A 498 45.15 25.48 -25.55
N HIS A 499 44.52 25.93 -26.64
CA HIS A 499 43.89 24.97 -27.56
C HIS A 499 44.97 24.32 -28.43
N GLN A 500 45.70 23.38 -27.84
CA GLN A 500 46.27 22.27 -28.62
C GLN A 500 45.22 21.17 -28.66
N THR A 501 44.68 20.91 -29.83
CA THR A 501 43.81 19.77 -30.12
C THR A 501 44.56 18.47 -29.87
N ARG A 502 44.42 17.89 -28.66
CA ARG A 502 44.81 16.51 -28.41
C ARG A 502 43.97 15.59 -29.31
N PRO A 503 44.57 14.60 -29.99
CA PRO A 503 43.80 13.56 -30.65
C PRO A 503 42.99 12.79 -29.60
N LEU A 504 41.66 12.72 -29.79
CA LEU A 504 40.75 11.96 -28.94
C LEU A 504 41.19 10.50 -28.88
N ALA A 505 41.47 9.97 -27.68
CA ALA A 505 41.81 8.56 -27.51
C ALA A 505 40.59 7.69 -27.89
N ARG A 506 40.77 6.75 -28.82
CA ARG A 506 39.70 5.82 -29.23
C ARG A 506 39.61 4.67 -28.25
N ASN A 507 38.76 4.83 -27.25
CA ASN A 507 38.57 3.83 -26.19
C ASN A 507 37.67 2.67 -26.67
N ILE A 508 38.14 1.44 -26.49
CA ILE A 508 37.39 0.21 -26.78
C ILE A 508 37.20 -0.54 -25.46
N VAL A 509 35.96 -0.88 -25.12
CA VAL A 509 35.64 -1.59 -23.87
C VAL A 509 35.25 -3.03 -24.17
N ILE A 510 35.98 -3.97 -23.57
CA ILE A 510 35.83 -5.41 -23.77
C ILE A 510 35.21 -6.01 -22.50
N PHE A 511 33.96 -6.47 -22.61
CA PHE A 511 33.14 -6.88 -21.46
C PHE A 511 32.43 -8.21 -21.69
N GLY A 512 31.98 -8.85 -20.60
CA GLY A 512 31.36 -10.17 -20.63
C GLY A 512 31.49 -10.93 -19.31
N GLU A 513 30.87 -12.10 -19.21
CA GLU A 513 30.91 -12.95 -18.01
C GLU A 513 32.34 -13.35 -17.64
N ALA A 514 32.56 -13.73 -16.38
CA ALA A 514 33.84 -14.23 -15.91
C ALA A 514 34.31 -15.41 -16.78
N GLY A 515 35.56 -15.29 -17.25
CA GLY A 515 36.19 -16.25 -18.14
C GLY A 515 35.62 -16.34 -19.58
N SER A 516 34.77 -15.41 -20.04
CA SER A 516 34.30 -15.38 -21.44
C SER A 516 35.37 -15.01 -22.48
N GLY A 517 36.65 -15.20 -22.17
CA GLY A 517 37.76 -14.95 -23.10
C GLY A 517 38.12 -13.48 -23.33
N LYS A 518 37.65 -12.55 -22.50
CA LYS A 518 37.94 -11.09 -22.62
C LYS A 518 39.42 -10.77 -22.83
N SER A 519 40.28 -11.20 -21.91
CA SER A 519 41.75 -10.99 -21.99
C SER A 519 42.40 -11.72 -23.19
N SER A 520 41.79 -12.80 -23.68
CA SER A 520 42.24 -13.45 -24.93
C SER A 520 41.89 -12.60 -26.15
N VAL A 521 40.70 -11.99 -26.17
CA VAL A 521 40.29 -11.05 -27.21
C VAL A 521 41.18 -9.80 -27.21
N VAL A 522 41.60 -9.31 -26.04
CA VAL A 522 42.59 -8.23 -25.92
C VAL A 522 43.88 -8.61 -26.65
N ASN A 523 44.45 -9.80 -26.40
CA ASN A 523 45.68 -10.27 -27.05
C ASN A 523 45.51 -10.45 -28.56
N VAL A 524 44.34 -10.90 -29.02
CA VAL A 524 44.03 -11.02 -30.45
C VAL A 524 44.00 -9.65 -31.12
N ILE A 525 43.34 -8.66 -30.51
CA ILE A 525 43.29 -7.29 -31.03
C ILE A 525 44.68 -6.66 -31.03
N ALA A 526 45.47 -6.89 -29.97
CA ALA A 526 46.83 -6.38 -29.83
C ALA A 526 47.86 -7.08 -30.72
N GLN A 527 47.52 -8.23 -31.31
CA GLN A 527 48.44 -9.12 -32.04
C GLN A 527 49.72 -9.48 -31.25
N ASN A 528 49.64 -9.42 -29.92
CA ASN A 528 50.74 -9.68 -28.99
C ASN A 528 50.19 -10.06 -27.61
N GLN A 529 51.00 -10.69 -26.77
CA GLN A 529 50.60 -11.15 -25.45
C GLN A 529 50.72 -10.01 -24.41
N VAL A 530 49.72 -9.13 -24.35
CA VAL A 530 49.69 -7.93 -23.49
C VAL A 530 48.82 -8.09 -22.24
N ALA A 531 47.87 -9.03 -22.25
CA ALA A 531 47.00 -9.37 -21.13
C ALA A 531 47.27 -10.81 -20.66
N ALA A 532 47.29 -11.00 -19.34
CA ALA A 532 47.43 -12.33 -18.77
C ALA A 532 46.21 -13.21 -19.10
N THR A 533 46.43 -14.47 -19.46
CA THR A 533 45.34 -15.42 -19.77
C THR A 533 45.53 -16.70 -18.94
N SER A 534 44.43 -17.24 -18.42
CA SER A 534 44.41 -18.50 -17.66
C SER A 534 43.15 -19.29 -17.99
N GLY A 535 43.27 -20.62 -18.03
CA GLY A 535 42.13 -21.54 -18.14
C GLY A 535 41.42 -21.82 -16.80
N SER A 536 41.91 -21.28 -15.68
CA SER A 536 41.39 -21.49 -14.34
C SER A 536 40.84 -20.18 -13.72
N ALA A 537 39.88 -20.31 -12.79
CA ALA A 537 39.25 -19.19 -12.09
C ALA A 537 40.23 -18.31 -11.28
N ALA A 538 41.46 -18.78 -11.04
CA ALA A 538 42.50 -18.05 -10.32
C ALA A 538 43.14 -16.90 -11.14
N GLY A 539 42.84 -16.79 -12.44
CA GLY A 539 43.33 -15.72 -13.33
C GLY A 539 42.28 -14.71 -13.76
N CYS A 540 41.15 -14.59 -13.04
CA CYS A 540 40.12 -13.60 -13.36
C CYS A 540 40.58 -12.16 -13.07
N THR A 541 40.25 -11.24 -13.97
CA THR A 541 40.50 -9.80 -13.87
C THR A 541 39.66 -9.19 -12.74
N PHE A 542 40.25 -8.85 -11.59
CA PHE A 542 39.54 -8.31 -10.41
C PHE A 542 39.36 -6.78 -10.42
N ARG A 543 40.04 -6.07 -11.34
CA ARG A 543 39.88 -4.64 -11.66
C ARG A 543 40.10 -4.46 -13.14
N TYR A 544 39.45 -3.48 -13.77
CA TYR A 544 39.65 -3.26 -15.20
C TYR A 544 41.12 -2.92 -15.51
N GLU A 545 41.65 -3.51 -16.57
CA GLU A 545 43.02 -3.25 -17.05
C GLU A 545 42.99 -2.41 -18.33
N ARG A 546 44.01 -1.57 -18.49
CA ARG A 546 44.17 -0.65 -19.62
C ARG A 546 45.34 -1.11 -20.47
N HIS A 547 45.11 -1.30 -21.77
CA HIS A 547 46.16 -1.67 -22.73
C HIS A 547 46.15 -0.69 -23.89
N GLU A 548 47.24 0.04 -24.08
CA GLU A 548 47.43 0.90 -25.25
C GLU A 548 47.95 0.06 -26.41
N VAL A 549 47.31 0.18 -27.57
CA VAL A 549 47.60 -0.63 -28.76
C VAL A 549 47.58 0.26 -29.99
N GLU A 550 48.56 0.09 -30.87
CA GLU A 550 48.59 0.70 -32.18
C GLU A 550 48.05 -0.27 -33.23
N ILE A 551 46.97 0.11 -33.93
CA ILE A 551 46.36 -0.70 -35.00
C ILE A 551 46.35 0.14 -36.27
N SER A 552 47.08 -0.32 -37.29
CA SER A 552 47.16 0.35 -38.61
C SER A 552 47.59 1.82 -38.54
N GLY A 553 48.48 2.17 -37.61
CA GLY A 553 49.00 3.54 -37.41
C GLY A 553 48.15 4.44 -36.52
N GLU A 554 47.09 3.92 -35.89
CA GLU A 554 46.22 4.66 -34.98
C GLU A 554 46.26 4.07 -33.57
N ASN A 555 46.29 4.93 -32.56
CA ASN A 555 46.35 4.52 -31.15
C ASN A 555 44.95 4.29 -30.56
N PHE A 556 44.78 3.12 -29.94
CA PHE A 556 43.57 2.71 -29.24
C PHE A 556 43.89 2.38 -27.79
N VAL A 557 42.92 2.58 -26.91
CA VAL A 557 42.99 2.12 -25.52
C VAL A 557 41.96 1.02 -25.32
N LEU A 558 42.43 -0.20 -25.09
CA LEU A 558 41.59 -1.35 -24.79
C LEU A 558 41.38 -1.45 -23.28
N PHE A 559 40.13 -1.53 -22.85
CA PHE A 559 39.74 -1.74 -21.47
C PHE A 559 39.23 -3.16 -21.28
N ASP A 560 40.01 -4.00 -20.60
CA ASP A 560 39.61 -5.35 -20.19
C ASP A 560 38.82 -5.27 -18.89
N THR A 561 37.53 -5.59 -18.90
CA THR A 561 36.68 -5.43 -17.70
C THR A 561 36.68 -6.65 -16.79
N VAL A 562 36.26 -6.44 -15.53
CA VAL A 562 35.86 -7.53 -14.63
C VAL A 562 34.67 -8.30 -15.22
N GLY A 563 34.49 -9.56 -14.82
CA GLY A 563 33.33 -10.37 -15.19
C GLY A 563 32.01 -9.76 -14.71
N LEU A 564 30.98 -9.76 -15.55
CA LEU A 564 29.66 -9.17 -15.23
C LEU A 564 28.91 -9.85 -14.07
N ASP A 565 29.28 -11.08 -13.74
CA ASP A 565 28.71 -11.93 -12.69
C ASP A 565 29.46 -11.83 -11.35
N GLU A 566 30.62 -11.16 -11.33
CA GLU A 566 31.42 -10.91 -10.13
C GLU A 566 31.06 -9.50 -9.59
N GLY A 567 30.33 -9.46 -8.48
CA GLY A 567 29.63 -8.27 -7.97
C GLY A 567 30.44 -6.97 -7.78
N THR A 568 29.69 -5.85 -7.90
CA THR A 568 29.93 -4.44 -7.51
C THR A 568 31.23 -3.71 -7.94
N THR A 569 32.22 -4.36 -8.56
CA THR A 569 33.50 -3.72 -8.94
C THR A 569 33.53 -3.13 -10.36
N GLY A 570 32.53 -3.40 -11.20
CA GLY A 570 32.43 -2.88 -12.58
C GLY A 570 32.00 -1.41 -12.74
N ASN A 571 31.49 -0.77 -11.68
CA ASN A 571 30.92 0.58 -11.75
C ASN A 571 31.96 1.70 -11.90
N GLY A 572 33.24 1.43 -11.58
CA GLY A 572 34.32 2.42 -11.65
C GLY A 572 34.67 2.83 -13.08
N LEU A 573 34.81 1.85 -13.99
CA LEU A 573 35.19 2.08 -15.38
C LEU A 573 34.11 2.84 -16.15
N LEU A 574 32.85 2.45 -15.97
CA LEU A 574 31.72 3.10 -16.62
C LEU A 574 31.61 4.55 -16.20
N ARG A 575 31.77 4.86 -14.90
CA ARG A 575 31.75 6.23 -14.40
C ARG A 575 32.90 7.08 -14.95
N GLU A 576 34.06 6.49 -15.19
CA GLU A 576 35.22 7.18 -15.78
C GLU A 576 35.00 7.48 -17.28
N LEU A 577 34.57 6.49 -18.05
CA LEU A 577 34.41 6.56 -19.51
C LEU A 577 33.10 7.19 -20.00
N THR A 578 32.12 7.38 -19.11
CA THR A 578 30.91 8.17 -19.41
C THR A 578 30.98 9.57 -18.80
N SER A 579 32.10 9.95 -18.19
CA SER A 579 32.28 11.29 -17.66
C SER A 579 32.45 12.31 -18.80
N PRO A 580 31.95 13.55 -18.66
CA PRO A 580 32.07 14.60 -19.68
C PRO A 580 33.53 15.07 -19.91
N LYS A 581 34.49 14.57 -19.13
CA LYS A 581 35.94 14.83 -19.27
C LYS A 581 36.69 13.69 -19.94
N SER A 582 36.01 12.62 -20.32
CA SER A 582 36.60 11.47 -21.00
C SER A 582 36.40 11.55 -22.51
N ASP A 583 37.28 10.89 -23.26
CA ASP A 583 37.18 10.79 -24.73
C ASP A 583 36.03 9.86 -25.19
N GLY A 584 35.17 9.41 -24.26
CA GLY A 584 34.02 8.55 -24.51
C GLY A 584 34.38 7.11 -24.88
N ILE A 585 33.40 6.31 -25.29
CA ILE A 585 33.59 4.93 -25.76
C ILE A 585 33.35 4.90 -27.27
N SER A 586 34.34 4.44 -28.03
CA SER A 586 34.24 4.33 -29.50
C SER A 586 33.67 2.99 -29.96
N LEU A 587 33.90 1.92 -29.20
CA LEU A 587 33.42 0.56 -29.52
C LEU A 587 33.21 -0.26 -28.26
N LEU A 588 32.14 -1.04 -28.24
CA LEU A 588 31.89 -2.09 -27.26
C LEU A 588 32.16 -3.47 -27.88
N VAL A 589 32.91 -4.31 -27.17
CA VAL A 589 33.16 -5.70 -27.55
C VAL A 589 32.57 -6.61 -26.48
N TYR A 590 31.49 -7.30 -26.79
CA TYR A 590 30.81 -8.20 -25.86
C TYR A 590 31.24 -9.66 -26.09
N CYS A 591 32.07 -10.17 -25.19
CA CYS A 591 32.58 -11.54 -25.26
C CYS A 591 31.62 -12.53 -24.57
N VAL A 592 31.15 -13.54 -25.31
CA VAL A 592 30.17 -14.54 -24.85
C VAL A 592 30.69 -15.97 -25.08
N ARG A 593 30.39 -16.87 -24.13
CA ARG A 593 30.73 -18.30 -24.24
C ARG A 593 29.63 -19.02 -25.02
N GLY A 594 29.89 -19.26 -26.31
CA GLY A 594 29.00 -20.01 -27.19
C GLY A 594 27.85 -19.20 -27.81
N VAL A 595 27.11 -19.87 -28.71
CA VAL A 595 26.16 -19.23 -29.65
C VAL A 595 24.71 -19.13 -29.15
N ARG A 596 24.42 -19.61 -27.93
CA ARG A 596 23.05 -19.63 -27.39
C ARG A 596 22.68 -18.27 -26.81
N VAL A 597 21.65 -17.64 -27.36
CA VAL A 597 21.06 -16.40 -26.84
C VAL A 597 20.27 -16.71 -25.56
N SER A 598 20.84 -16.40 -24.39
CA SER A 598 20.17 -16.52 -23.09
C SER A 598 19.46 -15.21 -22.71
N ARG A 599 18.51 -15.28 -21.76
CA ARG A 599 17.89 -14.06 -21.20
C ARG A 599 18.92 -13.15 -20.53
N ALA A 600 19.95 -13.72 -19.91
CA ALA A 600 21.03 -12.95 -19.29
C ALA A 600 21.86 -12.20 -20.35
N LEU A 601 22.18 -12.85 -21.47
CA LEU A 601 22.88 -12.23 -22.61
C LEU A 601 22.06 -11.06 -23.17
N LEU A 602 20.76 -11.26 -23.39
CA LEU A 602 19.88 -10.19 -23.90
C LEU A 602 19.76 -9.02 -22.91
N ARG A 603 19.68 -9.31 -21.60
CA ARG A 603 19.64 -8.29 -20.54
C ARG A 603 20.92 -7.47 -20.53
N ASN A 604 22.08 -8.13 -20.58
CA ASN A 604 23.39 -7.45 -20.57
C ASN A 604 23.63 -6.66 -21.86
N TYR A 605 23.25 -7.20 -23.01
CA TYR A 605 23.27 -6.46 -24.27
C TYR A 605 22.42 -5.18 -24.18
N ASN A 606 21.18 -5.28 -23.69
CA ASN A 606 20.28 -4.14 -23.57
C ASN A 606 20.78 -3.11 -22.54
N LEU A 607 21.37 -3.56 -21.43
CA LEU A 607 22.00 -2.69 -20.44
C LEU A 607 23.12 -1.86 -21.08
N PHE A 608 24.08 -2.48 -21.75
CA PHE A 608 25.21 -1.75 -22.33
C PHE A 608 24.82 -0.93 -23.56
N TYR A 609 24.08 -1.52 -24.50
CA TYR A 609 23.74 -0.84 -25.74
C TYR A 609 22.68 0.25 -25.54
N SER A 610 21.60 -0.03 -24.81
CA SER A 610 20.48 0.91 -24.66
C SER A 610 20.59 1.81 -23.43
N ALA A 611 20.92 1.27 -22.25
CA ALA A 611 20.94 2.05 -21.02
C ALA A 611 22.24 2.86 -20.85
N ILE A 612 23.40 2.23 -21.02
CA ILE A 612 24.71 2.86 -20.82
C ILE A 612 25.09 3.72 -22.03
N CYS A 613 25.14 3.14 -23.23
CA CYS A 613 25.62 3.82 -24.44
C CYS A 613 24.53 4.53 -25.24
N ARG A 614 23.27 4.48 -24.81
CA ARG A 614 22.12 5.18 -25.43
C ARG A 614 22.01 4.96 -26.93
N LYS A 615 22.36 3.76 -27.41
CA LYS A 615 22.37 3.36 -28.83
C LYS A 615 23.33 4.15 -29.73
N LYS A 616 24.30 4.88 -29.15
CA LYS A 616 25.26 5.71 -29.90
C LYS A 616 26.59 5.01 -30.18
N VAL A 617 26.94 4.00 -29.39
CA VAL A 617 28.20 3.25 -29.52
C VAL A 617 27.92 1.90 -30.19
N PRO A 618 28.64 1.53 -31.26
CA PRO A 618 28.50 0.23 -31.87
C PRO A 618 28.95 -0.87 -30.91
N ILE A 619 28.29 -2.04 -31.00
CA ILE A 619 28.63 -3.22 -30.21
C ILE A 619 28.92 -4.39 -31.15
N VAL A 620 30.05 -5.06 -30.92
CA VAL A 620 30.44 -6.29 -31.61
C VAL A 620 30.35 -7.43 -30.61
N VAL A 621 29.59 -8.46 -30.94
CA VAL A 621 29.50 -9.68 -30.12
C VAL A 621 30.55 -10.66 -30.61
N VAL A 622 31.45 -11.05 -29.72
CA VAL A 622 32.52 -12.02 -30.00
C VAL A 622 32.19 -13.31 -29.26
N VAL A 623 32.02 -14.39 -30.02
CA VAL A 623 31.83 -15.72 -29.45
C VAL A 623 33.21 -16.36 -29.29
N THR A 624 33.63 -16.58 -28.04
CA THR A 624 34.95 -17.14 -27.69
C THR A 624 34.89 -18.63 -27.40
#